data_AF-A0A8S0VY43-F1
#
_entry.id   AF-A0A8S0VY43-F1
#
_cell.length_a   1.000
_cell.length_b   1.000
_cell.length_c   1.000
_cell.angle_alpha   90.00
_cell.angle_beta   90.00
_cell.angle_gamma   90.00
#
_symmetry.space_group_name_H-M   'P 1'
#
loop_
_entity.id
_entity.type
_entity.pdbx_description
1 polymer ?
#
loop_
_entity_poly.entity_id
_entity_poly.type
_entity_poly.pdbx_seq_one_letter_code
_entity_poly.pdbx_strand_id
1 'polypeptide(L)'
;MFCVFRGLKWLVILVILLPIAGFYVWFFHTFHPARLGVITSATGLSQEEKVVQAAKSLQGILYDYSGGRLLRFGLLVCTDVPRLSYQAAGIDIGSLMAADYKRHPDHYSAFPGNNPSTSYFDRRVENQKVFFSDTGRLIRNCTAPEPGDSVFYGSSHVTMVLAVYPDHTYDEIETAPGTCLATVHYHKKWTPRDVGRFKRLTQLRPGGKGLLNG
;
A
#
# COMPACT_ATOMS: atom_id res chain seq x y z
N MET A 1 57.33 1.91 -12.66
CA MET A 1 56.46 3.04 -12.28
C MET A 1 55.25 3.16 -13.23
N PHE A 2 54.45 2.09 -13.40
CA PHE A 2 53.29 2.07 -14.33
C PHE A 2 51.98 1.52 -13.68
N CYS A 3 51.98 1.09 -12.42
CA CYS A 3 50.78 0.57 -11.75
C CYS A 3 49.85 1.64 -11.17
N VAL A 4 50.33 2.86 -10.90
CA VAL A 4 49.53 3.89 -10.18
C VAL A 4 48.44 4.51 -11.05
N PHE A 5 48.66 4.63 -12.37
CA PHE A 5 47.69 5.27 -13.28
C PHE A 5 46.46 4.40 -13.63
N ARG A 6 46.52 3.08 -13.43
CA ARG A 6 45.36 2.19 -13.66
C ARG A 6 44.31 2.30 -12.56
N GLY A 7 44.71 2.50 -11.31
CA GLY A 7 43.78 2.62 -10.17
C GLY A 7 42.91 3.88 -10.23
N LEU A 8 43.48 5.01 -10.64
CA LEU A 8 42.77 6.30 -10.67
C LEU A 8 41.62 6.32 -11.69
N LYS A 9 41.79 5.67 -12.85
CA LYS A 9 40.73 5.59 -13.87
C LYS A 9 39.49 4.84 -13.37
N TRP A 10 39.69 3.71 -12.69
CA TRP A 10 38.58 2.93 -12.12
C TRP A 10 37.89 3.65 -10.96
N LEU A 11 38.64 4.37 -10.13
CA LEU A 11 38.06 5.20 -9.06
C LEU A 11 37.16 6.30 -9.64
N VAL A 12 37.61 7.02 -10.67
CA VAL A 12 36.81 8.07 -11.33
C VAL A 12 35.55 7.49 -11.97
N ILE A 13 35.64 6.35 -12.65
CA ILE A 13 34.47 5.65 -13.21
C ILE A 13 33.47 5.28 -12.09
N LEU A 14 33.95 4.72 -10.97
CA LEU A 14 33.10 4.35 -9.84
C LEU A 14 32.39 5.58 -9.23
N VAL A 15 33.14 6.68 -9.03
CA VAL A 15 32.62 7.93 -8.47
C VAL A 15 31.57 8.58 -9.37
N ILE A 16 31.65 8.41 -10.69
CA ILE A 16 30.64 8.93 -11.63
C ILE A 16 29.44 7.98 -11.74
N LEU A 17 29.67 6.67 -11.82
CA LEU A 17 28.59 5.69 -12.03
C LEU A 17 27.72 5.50 -10.79
N LEU A 18 28.27 5.61 -9.58
CA LEU A 18 27.50 5.44 -8.34
C LEU A 18 26.37 6.49 -8.18
N PRO A 19 26.61 7.80 -8.35
CA PRO A 19 25.54 8.81 -8.34
C PRO A 19 24.51 8.61 -9.44
N ILE A 20 24.94 8.22 -10.65
CA ILE A 20 24.02 7.96 -11.76
C ILE A 20 23.11 6.76 -11.43
N ALA A 21 23.68 5.67 -10.92
CA ALA A 21 22.92 4.51 -10.48
C ALA A 21 21.99 4.85 -9.31
N GLY A 22 22.45 5.62 -8.33
CA GLY A 22 21.64 6.10 -7.21
C GLY A 22 20.48 6.99 -7.66
N PHE A 23 20.73 7.91 -8.59
CA PHE A 23 19.70 8.78 -9.18
C PHE A 23 18.69 7.98 -10.00
N TYR A 24 19.16 7.00 -10.78
CA TYR A 24 18.30 6.08 -11.51
C TYR A 24 17.38 5.31 -10.55
N VAL A 25 17.96 4.69 -9.51
CA VAL A 25 17.19 3.96 -8.50
C VAL A 25 16.14 4.86 -7.85
N TRP A 26 16.54 6.07 -7.46
CA TRP A 26 15.62 7.04 -6.88
C TRP A 26 14.47 7.41 -7.83
N PHE A 27 14.78 7.78 -9.06
CA PHE A 27 13.78 8.28 -10.01
C PHE A 27 12.77 7.21 -10.42
N PHE A 28 13.21 5.95 -10.57
CA PHE A 28 12.36 4.89 -11.09
C PHE A 28 11.69 4.04 -9.99
N HIS A 29 12.33 3.93 -8.82
CA HIS A 29 11.89 3.04 -7.74
C HIS A 29 11.41 3.77 -6.47
N THR A 30 11.10 5.07 -6.57
CA THR A 30 10.37 5.78 -5.52
C THR A 30 8.97 6.16 -5.99
N PHE A 31 8.05 6.24 -5.04
CA PHE A 31 6.69 6.67 -5.28
C PHE A 31 6.62 8.15 -5.62
N HIS A 32 5.94 8.46 -6.72
CA HIS A 32 5.55 9.81 -7.10
C HIS A 32 4.02 9.92 -7.16
N PRO A 33 3.39 10.88 -6.45
CA PRO A 33 1.93 11.05 -6.45
C PRO A 33 1.31 11.19 -7.85
N ALA A 34 2.05 11.75 -8.81
CA ALA A 34 1.64 11.88 -10.19
C ALA A 34 1.27 10.53 -10.85
N ARG A 35 1.86 9.41 -10.41
CA ARG A 35 1.53 8.06 -10.91
C ARG A 35 0.06 7.70 -10.63
N LEU A 36 -0.45 8.07 -9.46
CA LEU A 36 -1.86 7.83 -9.11
C LEU A 36 -2.80 8.86 -9.74
N GLY A 37 -2.33 10.09 -9.99
CA GLY A 37 -3.16 11.16 -10.56
C GLY A 37 -3.87 10.78 -11.87
N VAL A 38 -3.20 9.99 -12.72
CA VAL A 38 -3.77 9.47 -13.97
C VAL A 38 -4.94 8.53 -13.70
N ILE A 39 -4.80 7.65 -12.70
CA ILE A 39 -5.82 6.64 -12.33
C ILE A 39 -6.99 7.30 -11.62
N THR A 40 -6.71 8.21 -10.68
CA THR A 40 -7.74 8.98 -9.96
C THR A 40 -8.64 9.74 -10.93
N SER A 41 -8.05 10.36 -11.96
CA SER A 41 -8.76 11.19 -12.94
C SER A 41 -9.46 10.40 -14.05
N ALA A 42 -9.22 9.09 -14.17
CA ALA A 42 -9.85 8.28 -15.20
C ALA A 42 -11.38 8.17 -14.97
N THR A 43 -12.17 8.61 -15.95
CA THR A 43 -13.65 8.64 -15.86
C THR A 43 -14.31 7.33 -16.29
N GLY A 44 -13.59 6.47 -17.02
CA GLY A 44 -14.09 5.19 -17.52
C GLY A 44 -13.87 3.99 -16.59
N LEU A 45 -13.21 4.19 -15.44
CA LEU A 45 -12.93 3.11 -14.48
C LEU A 45 -13.93 3.13 -13.34
N SER A 46 -14.43 1.95 -12.99
CA SER A 46 -15.08 1.72 -11.71
C SER A 46 -14.10 1.95 -10.55
N GLN A 47 -14.62 2.17 -9.35
CA GLN A 47 -13.78 2.33 -8.17
C GLN A 47 -12.91 1.09 -7.88
N GLU A 48 -13.42 -0.12 -8.10
CA GLU A 48 -12.65 -1.35 -7.95
C GLU A 48 -11.48 -1.41 -8.93
N GLU A 49 -11.72 -1.08 -10.20
CA GLU A 49 -10.67 -1.00 -11.21
C GLU A 49 -9.62 0.06 -10.86
N LYS A 50 -10.04 1.21 -10.28
CA LYS A 50 -9.09 2.22 -9.79
C LYS A 50 -8.22 1.69 -8.66
N VAL A 51 -8.80 0.97 -7.69
CA VAL A 51 -8.02 0.33 -6.60
C VAL A 51 -7.00 -0.64 -7.19
N VAL A 52 -7.42 -1.57 -8.04
CA VAL A 52 -6.55 -2.61 -8.61
C VAL A 52 -5.47 -2.01 -9.52
N GLN A 53 -5.81 -1.03 -10.37
CA GLN A 53 -4.82 -0.37 -11.22
C GLN A 53 -3.82 0.46 -10.40
N ALA A 54 -4.30 1.14 -9.37
CA ALA A 54 -3.43 1.90 -8.46
C ALA A 54 -2.45 0.95 -7.77
N ALA A 55 -2.94 -0.17 -7.24
CA ALA A 55 -2.10 -1.20 -6.62
C ALA A 55 -1.01 -1.68 -7.61
N LYS A 56 -1.39 -2.05 -8.84
CA LYS A 56 -0.43 -2.47 -9.89
C LYS A 56 0.61 -1.39 -10.21
N SER A 57 0.22 -0.11 -10.20
CA SER A 57 1.15 1.00 -10.49
C SER A 57 2.24 1.20 -9.43
N LEU A 58 2.09 0.58 -8.26
CA LEU A 58 3.08 0.62 -7.18
C LEU A 58 4.20 -0.41 -7.36
N GLN A 59 4.05 -1.38 -8.27
CA GLN A 59 5.05 -2.42 -8.50
C GLN A 59 6.44 -1.81 -8.76
N GLY A 60 7.46 -2.37 -8.11
CA GLY A 60 8.85 -1.94 -8.24
C GLY A 60 9.23 -0.72 -7.38
N ILE A 61 8.35 -0.20 -6.53
CA ILE A 61 8.72 0.86 -5.58
C ILE A 61 9.43 0.26 -4.36
N LEU A 62 10.49 0.91 -3.87
CA LEU A 62 11.31 0.47 -2.74
C LEU A 62 10.56 0.40 -1.41
N TYR A 63 10.93 -0.61 -0.63
CA TYR A 63 10.47 -0.80 0.74
C TYR A 63 11.10 0.20 1.72
N ASP A 64 10.29 0.70 2.65
CA ASP A 64 10.67 1.59 3.75
C ASP A 64 11.09 0.77 4.98
N TYR A 65 12.39 0.52 5.11
CA TYR A 65 12.99 -0.18 6.27
C TYR A 65 12.91 0.59 7.59
N SER A 66 12.40 1.83 7.60
CA SER A 66 12.21 2.61 8.83
C SER A 66 10.86 2.39 9.52
N GLY A 67 10.05 1.45 9.03
CA GLY A 67 8.73 1.17 9.57
C GLY A 67 7.72 2.30 9.32
N GLY A 68 7.80 2.93 8.15
CA GLY A 68 6.81 3.91 7.72
C GLY A 68 7.20 5.38 7.98
N ARG A 69 8.46 5.69 8.32
CA ARG A 69 8.89 7.07 8.61
C ARG A 69 9.45 7.82 7.39
N LEU A 70 9.63 7.15 6.26
CA LEU A 70 10.33 7.69 5.08
C LEU A 70 9.42 7.86 3.85
N LEU A 71 8.09 7.98 4.02
CA LEU A 71 7.15 8.21 2.90
C LEU A 71 7.53 9.45 2.07
N ARG A 72 8.05 10.49 2.72
CA ARG A 72 8.51 11.72 2.04
C ARG A 72 9.59 11.49 0.98
N PHE A 73 10.23 10.32 1.02
CA PHE A 73 11.24 9.87 0.05
C PHE A 73 10.67 8.86 -0.95
N GLY A 74 9.35 8.67 -0.97
CA GLY A 74 8.64 7.75 -1.86
C GLY A 74 8.84 6.27 -1.54
N LEU A 75 9.28 5.91 -0.33
CA LEU A 75 9.42 4.52 0.10
C LEU A 75 8.11 4.01 0.70
N LEU A 76 7.76 2.74 0.44
CA LEU A 76 6.50 2.13 0.85
C LEU A 76 6.67 1.08 1.95
N VAL A 77 5.68 0.95 2.83
CA VAL A 77 5.50 -0.23 3.67
C VAL A 77 4.28 -1.02 3.16
N CYS A 78 4.06 -2.22 3.71
CA CYS A 78 2.96 -3.09 3.31
C CYS A 78 1.59 -2.39 3.31
N THR A 79 1.31 -1.53 4.30
CA THR A 79 0.06 -0.77 4.41
C THR A 79 -0.14 0.34 3.38
N ASP A 80 0.92 0.81 2.72
CA ASP A 80 0.76 1.84 1.69
C ASP A 80 0.11 1.28 0.43
N VAL A 81 0.32 0.00 0.14
CA VAL A 81 -0.32 -0.68 -0.99
C VAL A 81 -1.85 -0.52 -0.91
N PRO A 82 -2.56 -0.96 0.14
CA PRO A 82 -3.99 -0.74 0.22
C PRO A 82 -4.33 0.74 0.37
N ARG A 83 -3.61 1.49 1.22
CA ARG A 83 -3.93 2.90 1.50
C ARG A 83 -3.93 3.78 0.25
N LEU A 84 -2.86 3.73 -0.54
CA LEU A 84 -2.72 4.52 -1.75
C LEU A 84 -3.69 4.04 -2.84
N SER A 85 -3.95 2.73 -2.91
CA SER A 85 -4.90 2.16 -3.86
C SER A 85 -6.34 2.61 -3.61
N TYR A 86 -6.78 2.57 -2.35
CA TYR A 86 -8.09 3.10 -1.97
C TYR A 86 -8.17 4.62 -2.14
N GLN A 87 -7.08 5.35 -1.88
CA GLN A 87 -7.03 6.79 -2.11
C GLN A 87 -7.25 7.14 -3.60
N ALA A 88 -6.70 6.36 -4.52
CA ALA A 88 -6.92 6.54 -5.95
C ALA A 88 -8.41 6.34 -6.36
N ALA A 89 -9.16 5.56 -5.57
CA ALA A 89 -10.61 5.40 -5.71
C ALA A 89 -11.43 6.43 -4.92
N GLY A 90 -10.78 7.43 -4.30
CA GLY A 90 -11.44 8.49 -3.51
C GLY A 90 -11.72 8.11 -2.06
N ILE A 91 -11.12 7.02 -1.55
CA ILE A 91 -11.28 6.56 -0.18
C ILE A 91 -9.98 6.87 0.59
N ASP A 92 -10.00 7.93 1.38
CA ASP A 92 -8.88 8.29 2.26
C ASP A 92 -8.96 7.51 3.58
N ILE A 93 -8.33 6.33 3.60
CA ILE A 93 -8.24 5.49 4.80
C ILE A 93 -7.61 6.24 5.98
N GLY A 94 -6.60 7.07 5.77
CA GLY A 94 -5.90 7.76 6.85
C GLY A 94 -6.84 8.72 7.59
N SER A 95 -7.60 9.52 6.83
CA SER A 95 -8.63 10.40 7.39
C SER A 95 -9.76 9.63 8.09
N LEU A 96 -10.22 8.52 7.50
CA LEU A 96 -11.27 7.68 8.09
C LEU A 96 -10.81 7.02 9.40
N MET A 97 -9.57 6.51 9.45
CA MET A 97 -8.96 5.96 10.67
C MET A 97 -8.80 7.02 11.76
N ALA A 98 -8.38 8.24 11.41
CA ALA A 98 -8.25 9.33 12.38
C ALA A 98 -9.61 9.73 12.97
N ALA A 99 -10.66 9.76 12.14
CA ALA A 99 -12.04 9.99 12.59
C ALA A 99 -12.53 8.85 13.50
N ASP A 100 -12.15 7.61 13.21
CA ASP A 100 -12.50 6.46 14.02
C ASP A 100 -11.79 6.46 15.38
N TYR A 101 -10.48 6.72 15.41
CA TYR A 101 -9.70 6.90 16.64
C TYR A 101 -10.30 7.96 17.56
N LYS A 102 -10.82 9.07 17.01
CA LYS A 102 -11.47 10.12 17.81
C LYS A 102 -12.72 9.60 18.55
N ARG A 103 -13.42 8.62 17.98
CA ARG A 103 -14.63 8.03 18.57
C ARG A 103 -14.32 6.87 19.50
N HIS A 104 -13.29 6.08 19.18
CA HIS A 104 -12.93 4.84 19.88
C HIS A 104 -11.41 4.78 20.17
N PRO A 105 -10.83 5.74 20.92
CA PRO A 105 -9.38 5.80 21.11
C PRO A 105 -8.82 4.60 21.89
N ASP A 106 -9.65 3.96 22.71
CA ASP A 106 -9.33 2.80 23.55
C ASP A 106 -9.20 1.49 22.76
N HIS A 107 -9.75 1.42 21.53
CA HIS A 107 -9.60 0.26 20.65
C HIS A 107 -8.19 0.18 20.01
N TYR A 108 -7.46 1.28 20.01
CA TYR A 108 -6.09 1.35 19.50
C TYR A 108 -5.10 1.20 20.65
N SER A 109 -4.13 0.31 20.52
CA SER A 109 -3.17 0.06 21.61
C SER A 109 -2.34 1.32 21.91
N ALA A 110 -1.92 1.49 23.18
CA ALA A 110 -1.14 2.65 23.62
C ALA A 110 0.31 2.69 23.07
N PHE A 111 0.66 1.79 22.14
CA PHE A 111 2.00 1.69 21.59
C PHE A 111 2.35 2.92 20.71
N PRO A 112 3.59 3.44 20.76
CA PRO A 112 4.00 4.61 19.98
C PRO A 112 3.72 4.43 18.48
N GLY A 113 2.99 5.38 17.87
CA GLY A 113 2.57 5.31 16.47
C GLY A 113 1.10 4.89 16.26
N ASN A 114 0.38 4.53 17.32
CA ASN A 114 -1.05 4.21 17.25
C ASN A 114 -1.94 5.40 17.62
N ASN A 115 -1.45 6.61 17.35
CA ASN A 115 -2.16 7.87 17.55
C ASN A 115 -2.09 8.73 16.28
N PRO A 116 -3.19 9.35 15.81
CA PRO A 116 -3.22 10.19 14.60
C PRO A 116 -2.26 11.39 14.60
N SER A 117 -1.76 11.83 15.75
CA SER A 117 -0.71 12.86 15.83
C SER A 117 0.65 12.40 15.28
N THR A 118 0.85 11.09 15.10
CA THR A 118 2.06 10.52 14.52
C THR A 118 1.94 10.40 13.00
N SER A 119 3.00 10.75 12.27
CA SER A 119 3.00 10.82 10.80
C SER A 119 2.88 9.47 10.07
N TYR A 120 2.88 8.37 10.82
CA TYR A 120 2.83 7.00 10.29
C TYR A 120 1.68 6.19 10.90
N PHE A 121 0.70 6.85 11.52
CA PHE A 121 -0.47 6.23 12.14
C PHE A 121 -1.25 5.32 11.18
N ASP A 122 -1.51 5.79 9.97
CA ASP A 122 -2.20 5.09 8.88
C ASP A 122 -1.29 4.07 8.15
N ARG A 123 0.01 4.06 8.47
CA ARG A 123 1.03 3.14 7.94
C ARG A 123 1.29 1.95 8.87
N ARG A 124 0.31 1.57 9.70
CA ARG A 124 0.40 0.43 10.62
C ARG A 124 -0.71 -0.57 10.39
N VAL A 125 -0.32 -1.83 10.23
CA VAL A 125 -1.24 -2.94 9.94
C VAL A 125 -2.27 -3.11 11.06
N GLU A 126 -1.82 -3.07 12.32
CA GLU A 126 -2.69 -3.13 13.49
C GLU A 126 -3.79 -2.05 13.46
N ASN A 127 -3.42 -0.79 13.21
CA ASN A 127 -4.37 0.32 13.18
C ASN A 127 -5.37 0.18 12.03
N GLN A 128 -4.91 -0.23 10.83
CA GLN A 128 -5.83 -0.50 9.72
C GLN A 128 -6.79 -1.64 10.08
N LYS A 129 -6.29 -2.73 10.67
CA LYS A 129 -7.12 -3.88 11.04
C LYS A 129 -8.18 -3.52 12.09
N VAL A 130 -7.81 -2.73 13.10
CA VAL A 130 -8.75 -2.18 14.11
C VAL A 130 -9.83 -1.36 13.41
N PHE A 131 -9.44 -0.39 12.57
CA PHE A 131 -10.41 0.43 11.82
C PHE A 131 -11.36 -0.41 10.95
N PHE A 132 -10.85 -1.38 10.20
CA PHE A 132 -11.71 -2.27 9.41
C PHE A 132 -12.67 -3.07 10.31
N SER A 133 -12.22 -3.51 11.48
CA SER A 133 -13.06 -4.22 12.45
C SER A 133 -14.17 -3.33 13.00
N ASP A 134 -13.81 -2.15 13.52
CA ASP A 134 -14.72 -1.22 14.20
C ASP A 134 -15.79 -0.66 13.27
N THR A 135 -15.45 -0.53 11.99
CA THR A 135 -16.36 -0.01 10.98
C THR A 135 -17.11 -1.13 10.23
N GLY A 136 -17.08 -2.37 10.71
CA GLY A 136 -17.82 -3.49 10.13
C GLY A 136 -17.38 -3.89 8.71
N ARG A 137 -16.15 -3.54 8.34
CA ARG A 137 -15.54 -3.77 7.02
C ARG A 137 -14.51 -4.91 7.03
N LEU A 138 -14.18 -5.47 8.19
CA LEU A 138 -13.34 -6.66 8.32
C LEU A 138 -14.18 -7.93 8.18
N ILE A 139 -13.92 -8.70 7.12
CA ILE A 139 -14.49 -10.02 6.93
C ILE A 139 -13.50 -11.02 7.51
N ARG A 140 -13.85 -11.61 8.66
CA ARG A 140 -13.00 -12.64 9.30
C ARG A 140 -13.08 -13.95 8.55
N ASN A 141 -11.96 -14.65 8.44
CA ASN A 141 -11.88 -15.97 7.81
C ASN A 141 -12.55 -16.04 6.42
N CYS A 142 -12.33 -15.02 5.59
CA CYS A 142 -12.90 -14.90 4.26
C CYS A 142 -12.48 -16.07 3.37
N THR A 143 -13.46 -16.82 2.86
CA THR A 143 -13.24 -17.99 2.00
C THR A 143 -13.19 -17.66 0.51
N ALA A 144 -13.69 -16.48 0.12
CA ALA A 144 -13.78 -16.01 -1.25
C ALA A 144 -13.29 -14.56 -1.34
N PRO A 145 -11.99 -14.34 -1.65
CA PRO A 145 -11.45 -13.00 -1.81
C PRO A 145 -12.02 -12.33 -3.05
N GLU A 146 -11.97 -11.00 -3.08
CA GLU A 146 -12.35 -10.17 -4.22
C GLU A 146 -11.18 -9.24 -4.60
N PRO A 147 -11.03 -8.85 -5.88
CA PRO A 147 -10.08 -7.81 -6.27
C PRO A 147 -10.28 -6.53 -5.45
N GLY A 148 -9.18 -5.94 -4.98
CA GLY A 148 -9.20 -4.78 -4.10
C GLY A 148 -9.38 -5.10 -2.61
N ASP A 149 -9.48 -6.36 -2.20
CA ASP A 149 -9.41 -6.72 -0.79
C ASP A 149 -8.03 -6.46 -0.19
N SER A 150 -8.01 -5.93 1.05
CA SER A 150 -6.79 -5.88 1.87
C SER A 150 -6.65 -7.17 2.67
N VAL A 151 -5.67 -8.01 2.37
CA VAL A 151 -5.50 -9.31 3.04
C VAL A 151 -4.57 -9.17 4.24
N PHE A 152 -5.06 -9.46 5.44
CA PHE A 152 -4.29 -9.34 6.66
C PHE A 152 -3.58 -10.66 7.02
N TYR A 153 -2.26 -10.58 7.20
CA TYR A 153 -1.41 -11.67 7.67
C TYR A 153 -1.08 -11.40 9.15
N GLY A 154 -2.04 -11.72 10.02
CA GLY A 154 -1.96 -11.40 11.44
C GLY A 154 -2.12 -9.89 11.71
N SER A 155 -1.22 -9.32 12.51
CA SER A 155 -1.16 -7.88 12.84
C SER A 155 0.10 -7.19 12.29
N SER A 156 0.95 -7.90 11.55
CA SER A 156 2.26 -7.42 11.12
C SER A 156 2.37 -7.14 9.63
N HIS A 157 1.50 -7.72 8.81
CA HIS A 157 1.59 -7.59 7.36
C HIS A 157 0.22 -7.53 6.67
N VAL A 158 0.15 -6.81 5.57
CA VAL A 158 -1.05 -6.66 4.74
C VAL A 158 -0.67 -6.63 3.26
N THR A 159 -1.46 -7.27 2.42
CA THR A 159 -1.32 -7.25 0.95
C THR A 159 -2.63 -6.79 0.32
N MET A 160 -2.66 -6.63 -1.00
CA MET A 160 -3.88 -6.33 -1.73
C MET A 160 -4.13 -7.34 -2.86
N VAL A 161 -5.35 -7.87 -2.94
CA VAL A 161 -5.77 -8.77 -4.02
C VAL A 161 -5.89 -7.98 -5.32
N LEU A 162 -5.30 -8.49 -6.40
CA LEU A 162 -5.35 -7.89 -7.72
C LEU A 162 -6.32 -8.62 -8.67
N ALA A 163 -6.42 -9.94 -8.54
CA ALA A 163 -7.26 -10.80 -9.37
C ALA A 163 -7.55 -12.10 -8.63
N VAL A 164 -8.68 -12.73 -8.94
CA VAL A 164 -9.09 -14.04 -8.41
C VAL A 164 -9.53 -14.91 -9.58
N TYR A 165 -9.12 -16.18 -9.59
CA TYR A 165 -9.27 -17.07 -10.73
C TYR A 165 -10.21 -18.25 -10.43
N PRO A 166 -10.82 -18.88 -11.46
CA PRO A 166 -11.74 -20.02 -11.28
C PRO A 166 -11.13 -21.25 -10.59
N ASP A 167 -9.80 -21.40 -10.61
CA ASP A 167 -9.07 -22.50 -9.98
C ASP A 167 -8.75 -22.26 -8.50
N HIS A 168 -9.40 -21.27 -7.87
CA HIS A 168 -9.19 -20.84 -6.49
C HIS A 168 -7.77 -20.28 -6.22
N THR A 169 -7.06 -19.87 -7.27
CA THR A 169 -5.85 -19.06 -7.12
C THR A 169 -6.16 -17.56 -7.18
N TYR A 170 -5.22 -16.74 -6.72
CA TYR A 170 -5.33 -15.29 -6.75
C TYR A 170 -3.97 -14.63 -6.96
N ASP A 171 -4.00 -13.42 -7.51
CA ASP A 171 -2.85 -12.54 -7.55
C ASP A 171 -2.94 -11.52 -6.41
N GLU A 172 -1.81 -11.20 -5.80
CA GLU A 172 -1.72 -10.11 -4.84
C GLU A 172 -0.46 -9.30 -5.06
N ILE A 173 -0.49 -8.05 -4.61
CA ILE A 173 0.71 -7.22 -4.49
C ILE A 173 0.99 -6.94 -3.02
N GLU A 174 2.27 -7.01 -2.68
CA GLU A 174 2.76 -6.68 -1.35
C GLU A 174 3.98 -5.78 -1.40
N THR A 175 4.36 -5.23 -0.26
CA THR A 175 5.66 -4.59 -0.07
C THR A 175 6.18 -5.06 1.29
N ALA A 176 7.28 -5.80 1.30
CA ALA A 176 7.82 -6.42 2.50
C ALA A 176 9.35 -6.26 2.58
N PRO A 177 9.96 -6.37 3.78
CA PRO A 177 11.42 -6.36 3.90
C PRO A 177 12.08 -7.44 3.02
N GLY A 178 11.47 -8.62 2.92
CA GLY A 178 12.03 -9.74 2.15
C GLY A 178 12.01 -9.53 0.63
N THR A 179 11.11 -8.70 0.11
CA THR A 179 11.01 -8.42 -1.33
C THR A 179 11.83 -7.19 -1.75
N CYS A 180 12.23 -6.34 -0.80
CA CYS A 180 12.88 -5.02 -1.00
C CYS A 180 12.09 -4.00 -1.82
N LEU A 181 11.12 -4.44 -2.61
CA LEU A 181 10.30 -3.69 -3.54
C LEU A 181 8.85 -4.13 -3.40
N ALA A 182 7.93 -3.32 -3.90
CA ALA A 182 6.56 -3.75 -4.13
C ALA A 182 6.52 -4.81 -5.24
N THR A 183 5.98 -5.99 -4.95
CA THR A 183 6.07 -7.17 -5.81
C THR A 183 4.71 -7.83 -5.95
N VAL A 184 4.38 -8.25 -7.18
CA VAL A 184 3.20 -9.05 -7.47
C VAL A 184 3.53 -10.53 -7.33
N HIS A 185 2.72 -11.25 -6.56
CA HIS A 185 2.74 -12.69 -6.47
C HIS A 185 1.57 -13.24 -7.27
N TYR A 186 1.88 -14.11 -8.24
CA TYR A 186 0.89 -14.64 -9.17
C TYR A 186 0.38 -16.01 -8.75
N HIS A 187 -0.91 -16.27 -8.99
CA HIS A 187 -1.55 -17.57 -8.84
C HIS A 187 -1.28 -18.28 -7.49
N LYS A 188 -1.28 -17.52 -6.39
CA LYS A 188 -1.20 -18.10 -5.05
C LYS A 188 -2.47 -18.88 -4.76
N LYS A 189 -2.36 -20.02 -4.08
CA LYS A 189 -3.55 -20.73 -3.56
C LYS A 189 -4.18 -19.92 -2.44
N TRP A 190 -5.49 -19.68 -2.50
CA TRP A 190 -6.18 -19.02 -1.40
C TRP A 190 -6.23 -19.91 -0.15
N THR A 191 -6.00 -19.31 1.00
CA THR A 191 -6.30 -19.90 2.31
C THR A 191 -7.15 -18.89 3.05
N PRO A 192 -8.23 -19.31 3.73
CA PRO A 192 -9.10 -18.39 4.45
C PRO A 192 -8.34 -17.47 5.41
N ARG A 193 -8.60 -16.16 5.30
CA ARG A 193 -7.88 -15.09 6.01
C ARG A 193 -8.81 -13.92 6.33
N ASP A 194 -8.40 -13.07 7.25
CA ASP A 194 -9.08 -11.81 7.48
C ASP A 194 -8.84 -10.86 6.29
N VAL A 195 -9.91 -10.26 5.76
CA VAL A 195 -9.80 -9.26 4.70
C VAL A 195 -10.54 -7.98 5.07
N GLY A 196 -9.93 -6.83 4.79
CA GLY A 196 -10.58 -5.52 4.85
C GLY A 196 -11.21 -5.22 3.50
N ARG A 197 -12.53 -4.94 3.48
CA ARG A 197 -13.30 -4.68 2.27
C ARG A 197 -14.23 -3.49 2.42
N PHE A 198 -14.12 -2.51 1.52
CA PHE A 198 -15.15 -1.49 1.37
C PHE A 198 -16.31 -2.06 0.55
N LYS A 199 -17.42 -2.39 1.21
CA LYS A 199 -18.64 -2.86 0.55
C LYS A 199 -19.10 -1.83 -0.50
N ARG A 200 -19.37 -2.30 -1.72
CA ARG A 200 -19.92 -1.50 -2.83
C ARG A 200 -19.11 -0.23 -3.14
N LEU A 201 -17.88 -0.43 -3.62
CA LEU A 201 -17.14 0.58 -4.39
C LEU A 201 -17.97 1.16 -5.56
N THR A 202 -19.03 0.48 -5.99
CA THR A 202 -19.95 0.92 -7.04
C THR A 202 -21.03 1.93 -6.62
N GLN A 203 -21.25 2.22 -5.33
CA GLN A 203 -22.38 3.07 -4.88
C GLN A 203 -22.03 4.49 -4.39
N LEU A 204 -20.75 4.83 -4.25
CA LEU A 204 -20.33 6.20 -3.90
C LEU A 204 -20.36 7.10 -5.15
N ARG A 205 -21.57 7.43 -5.64
CA ARG A 205 -21.71 8.45 -6.68
C ARG A 205 -21.33 9.83 -6.12
N PRO A 206 -20.47 10.61 -6.80
CA PRO A 206 -20.19 11.98 -6.40
C PRO A 206 -21.47 12.81 -6.58
N GLY A 207 -22.08 13.21 -5.46
CA GLY A 207 -23.31 14.01 -5.44
C GLY A 207 -24.46 13.42 -4.61
N GLY A 208 -24.38 12.15 -4.19
CA GLY A 208 -25.30 11.63 -3.18
C GLY A 208 -24.87 12.11 -1.80
N LYS A 209 -25.71 12.89 -1.10
CA LYS A 209 -25.63 13.03 0.36
C LYS A 209 -25.92 11.66 0.98
N GLY A 210 -24.96 10.74 0.90
CA GLY A 210 -25.02 9.44 1.52
C GLY A 210 -24.87 9.62 3.01
N LEU A 211 -25.99 9.55 3.73
CA LEU A 211 -26.01 9.32 5.16
C LEU A 211 -25.09 8.14 5.47
N LEU A 212 -23.99 8.41 6.16
CA LEU A 212 -23.17 7.41 6.83
C LEU A 212 -24.00 6.87 8.02
N ASN A 213 -24.96 6.01 7.72
CA ASN A 213 -25.60 5.15 8.71
C ASN A 213 -24.99 3.76 8.53
N GLY A 214 -24.05 3.43 9.42
CA GLY A 214 -23.25 2.20 9.43
C GLY A 214 -21.92 2.44 10.11
#